data_AF-A0A0Q7S2W8-F1
#
_entry.id   AF-A0A0Q7S2W8-F1
#
_cell.length_a   1.000
_cell.length_b   1.000
_cell.length_c   1.000
_cell.angle_alpha   90.00
_cell.angle_beta   90.00
_cell.angle_gamma   90.00
#
_symmetry.space_group_name_H-M   'P 1'
#
loop_
_entity.id
_entity.type
_entity.pdbx_description
1 polymer ?
#
loop_
_entity_poly.entity_id
_entity_poly.type
_entity_poly.pdbx_seq_one_letter_code
_entity_poly.pdbx_strand_id
1 'polypeptide(L)'
;MMRAAVLLLAALLTPLPAAAQTPPPAVSASAAAPVPVYGFEVVRAYPHDPGAFTQGLEFHNGELLESTGRSPSTVRRVRLEDGVVIHKRELDENLFGEGLTVFGDRVLTLTWKGGKGFVWNPLTLEPEGEFAYAGEGWGLTHDATRLILSDGTAALRFLDPQTFEETGQAPVTVQGRPLRQINELEWVEGEVFANVWHTDFIVRIDPATGVVTGVIDLTGLMPDRSGLDQTDAVLNGIAWDPDGRRLFVTGKNWPTLFEIRLTGPR
;
A
#
# COMPACT_ATOMS: atom_id res chain seq x y z
N MET A 1 38.46 -59.40 71.08
CA MET A 1 38.00 -58.04 70.74
C MET A 1 38.88 -57.52 69.61
N MET A 2 38.40 -57.57 68.36
CA MET A 2 39.15 -57.18 67.15
C MET A 2 38.55 -55.87 66.62
N ARG A 3 39.38 -54.83 66.45
CA ARG A 3 39.01 -53.54 65.86
C ARG A 3 39.32 -53.56 64.36
N ALA A 4 38.34 -53.25 63.53
CA ALA A 4 38.50 -53.00 62.10
C ALA A 4 38.86 -51.53 61.86
N ALA A 5 39.85 -51.29 60.99
CA ALA A 5 40.23 -49.95 60.53
C ALA A 5 39.64 -49.71 59.14
N VAL A 6 38.95 -48.58 58.96
CA VAL A 6 38.44 -48.10 57.67
C VAL A 6 39.37 -46.99 57.19
N LEU A 7 39.98 -47.16 56.02
CA LEU A 7 40.73 -46.11 55.32
C LEU A 7 39.77 -45.34 54.39
N LEU A 8 39.66 -44.03 54.57
CA LEU A 8 39.01 -43.11 53.63
C LEU A 8 40.05 -42.60 52.62
N LEU A 9 39.81 -42.77 51.33
CA LEU A 9 40.60 -42.21 50.24
C LEU A 9 39.93 -40.91 49.77
N ALA A 10 40.57 -39.76 49.99
CA ALA A 10 40.10 -38.47 49.50
C ALA A 10 40.70 -38.17 48.11
N ALA A 11 39.85 -38.10 47.08
CA ALA A 11 40.26 -37.67 45.74
C ALA A 11 40.18 -36.14 45.64
N LEU A 12 41.32 -35.50 45.34
CA LEU A 12 41.43 -34.07 45.06
C LEU A 12 41.08 -33.83 43.58
N LEU A 13 39.92 -33.24 43.29
CA LEU A 13 39.60 -32.67 41.98
C LEU A 13 40.19 -31.26 41.88
N THR A 14 41.07 -31.04 40.90
CA THR A 14 41.56 -29.71 40.53
C THR A 14 40.63 -29.10 39.46
N PRO A 15 40.23 -27.82 39.58
CA PRO A 15 39.42 -27.16 38.57
C PRO A 15 40.27 -26.76 37.35
N LEU A 16 39.78 -27.06 36.15
CA LEU A 16 40.35 -26.58 34.89
C LEU A 16 40.04 -25.08 34.70
N PRO A 17 40.98 -24.27 34.17
CA PRO A 17 40.73 -22.86 33.90
C PRO A 17 39.75 -22.70 32.72
N ALA A 18 38.70 -21.91 32.93
CA ALA A 18 37.76 -21.53 31.88
C ALA A 18 38.46 -20.65 30.83
N ALA A 19 38.48 -21.10 29.57
CA ALA A 19 38.99 -20.30 28.46
C ALA A 19 38.06 -19.10 28.23
N ALA A 20 38.61 -17.89 28.32
CA ALA A 20 37.89 -16.66 28.01
C ALA A 20 37.54 -16.63 26.51
N GLN A 21 36.25 -16.72 26.19
CA GLN A 21 35.76 -16.54 24.83
C GLN A 21 35.73 -15.04 24.52
N THR A 22 36.55 -14.60 23.57
CA THR A 22 36.48 -13.25 23.03
C THR A 22 35.16 -13.05 22.31
N PRO A 23 34.37 -12.00 22.63
CA PRO A 23 33.13 -11.73 21.94
C PRO A 23 33.39 -11.46 20.45
N PRO A 24 32.51 -11.90 19.54
CA PRO A 24 32.66 -11.63 18.11
C PRO A 24 32.65 -10.11 17.86
N PRO A 25 33.39 -9.63 16.83
CA PRO A 25 33.41 -8.22 16.49
C PRO A 25 32.00 -7.73 16.16
N ALA A 26 31.63 -6.59 16.75
CA ALA A 26 30.36 -5.94 16.46
C ALA A 26 30.31 -5.58 14.97
N VAL A 27 29.38 -6.19 14.23
CA VAL A 27 29.10 -5.83 12.84
C VAL A 27 28.58 -4.40 12.86
N SER A 28 29.39 -3.46 12.41
CA SER A 28 28.96 -2.08 12.24
C SER A 28 27.89 -2.07 11.16
N ALA A 29 26.64 -1.78 11.54
CA ALA A 29 25.57 -1.54 10.59
C ALA A 29 25.99 -0.36 9.71
N SER A 30 26.28 -0.64 8.43
CA SER A 30 26.45 0.41 7.44
C SER A 30 25.23 1.32 7.50
N ALA A 31 25.43 2.62 7.74
CA ALA A 31 24.35 3.59 7.66
C ALA A 31 23.72 3.46 6.27
N ALA A 32 22.45 3.06 6.19
CA ALA A 32 21.74 3.00 4.93
C ALA A 32 21.75 4.39 4.30
N ALA A 33 21.92 4.46 2.97
CA ALA A 33 21.85 5.72 2.25
C ALA A 33 20.51 6.42 2.55
N PRO A 34 20.47 7.76 2.64
CA PRO A 34 19.23 8.48 2.86
C PRO A 34 18.24 8.19 1.73
N VAL A 35 16.96 8.04 2.08
CA VAL A 35 15.89 7.80 1.11
C VAL A 35 15.64 9.12 0.36
N PRO A 36 15.71 9.14 -0.98
CA PRO A 36 15.49 10.36 -1.76
C PRO A 36 14.07 10.90 -1.59
N VAL A 37 13.94 12.23 -1.48
CA VAL A 37 12.64 12.92 -1.37
C VAL A 37 12.35 13.71 -2.63
N TYR A 38 11.29 13.36 -3.35
CA TYR A 38 10.87 13.99 -4.58
C TYR A 38 9.90 15.14 -4.31
N GLY A 39 10.05 16.23 -5.06
CA GLY A 39 8.99 17.24 -5.21
C GLY A 39 8.04 16.90 -6.35
N PHE A 40 7.11 17.81 -6.62
CA PHE A 40 6.19 17.71 -7.73
C PHE A 40 6.01 19.05 -8.44
N GLU A 41 5.64 18.96 -9.72
CA GLU A 41 5.05 20.03 -10.52
C GLU A 41 3.66 19.59 -10.96
N VAL A 42 2.66 20.47 -10.82
CA VAL A 42 1.33 20.23 -11.39
C VAL A 42 1.39 20.48 -12.89
N VAL A 43 1.16 19.43 -13.68
CA VAL A 43 1.07 19.52 -15.14
C VAL A 43 -0.33 19.99 -15.54
N ARG A 44 -1.36 19.42 -14.92
CA ARG A 44 -2.76 19.77 -15.16
C ARG A 44 -3.62 19.45 -13.95
N ALA A 45 -4.71 20.20 -13.79
CA ALA A 45 -5.78 19.92 -12.84
C ALA A 45 -7.06 19.57 -13.61
N TYR A 46 -7.78 18.56 -13.14
CA TYR A 46 -9.03 18.06 -13.70
C TYR A 46 -10.13 18.13 -12.63
N PRO A 47 -11.41 18.34 -13.01
CA PRO A 47 -12.51 18.25 -12.07
C PRO A 47 -12.58 16.85 -11.45
N HIS A 48 -12.82 16.80 -10.14
CA HIS A 48 -13.10 15.56 -9.42
C HIS A 48 -14.35 15.76 -8.56
N ASP A 49 -15.13 14.69 -8.39
CA ASP A 49 -16.39 14.72 -7.65
C ASP A 49 -16.12 14.98 -6.16
N PRO A 50 -16.56 16.10 -5.56
CA PRO A 50 -16.35 16.35 -4.13
C PRO A 50 -17.17 15.41 -3.23
N GLY A 51 -18.14 14.66 -3.76
CA GLY A 51 -18.85 13.59 -3.06
C GLY A 51 -18.06 12.27 -2.96
N ALA A 52 -16.97 12.15 -3.71
CA ALA A 52 -16.10 10.98 -3.80
C ALA A 52 -15.32 10.69 -2.52
N PHE A 53 -15.61 9.64 -1.77
CA PHE A 53 -14.65 9.19 -0.75
C PHE A 53 -13.65 8.22 -1.37
N THR A 54 -12.70 8.72 -2.18
CA THR A 54 -11.78 7.91 -2.99
C THR A 54 -10.97 6.91 -2.16
N GLN A 55 -11.06 5.63 -2.51
CA GLN A 55 -10.33 4.53 -1.85
C GLN A 55 -9.51 3.66 -2.79
N GLY A 56 -9.80 3.69 -4.09
CA GLY A 56 -8.95 3.11 -5.13
C GLY A 56 -9.12 3.90 -6.42
N LEU A 57 -8.04 4.12 -7.14
CA LEU A 57 -8.03 4.85 -8.40
C LEU A 57 -7.14 4.12 -9.41
N GLU A 58 -7.57 4.03 -10.66
CA GLU A 58 -6.79 3.41 -11.73
C GLU A 58 -7.05 4.17 -13.04
N PHE A 59 -6.01 4.35 -13.86
CA PHE A 59 -6.18 4.87 -15.21
C PHE A 59 -6.21 3.72 -16.21
N HIS A 60 -7.31 3.55 -16.94
CA HIS A 60 -7.50 2.44 -17.86
C HIS A 60 -8.20 2.90 -19.15
N ASN A 61 -7.56 2.64 -20.30
CA ASN A 61 -8.12 2.94 -21.63
C ASN A 61 -8.63 4.38 -21.82
N GLY A 62 -7.92 5.38 -21.29
CA GLY A 62 -8.29 6.80 -21.45
C GLY A 62 -9.26 7.32 -20.39
N GLU A 63 -9.73 6.47 -19.49
CA GLU A 63 -10.67 6.81 -18.43
C GLU A 63 -10.09 6.50 -17.05
N LEU A 64 -10.74 7.02 -16.02
CA LEU A 64 -10.49 6.65 -14.65
C LEU A 64 -11.49 5.59 -14.21
N LEU A 65 -11.00 4.56 -13.54
CA LEU A 65 -11.79 3.69 -12.68
C LEU A 65 -11.55 4.10 -11.24
N GLU A 66 -12.62 4.16 -10.47
CA GLU A 66 -12.53 4.60 -9.08
C GLU A 66 -13.47 3.79 -8.18
N SER A 67 -12.95 3.44 -7.01
CA SER A 67 -13.72 2.88 -5.91
C SER A 67 -13.85 3.93 -4.81
N THR A 68 -15.07 4.09 -4.29
CA THR A 68 -15.39 5.03 -3.22
C THR A 68 -15.88 4.31 -1.98
N GLY A 69 -15.43 4.78 -0.82
CA GLY A 69 -16.03 4.47 0.46
C GLY A 69 -17.28 5.30 0.76
N ARG A 70 -17.72 5.26 2.03
CA ARG A 70 -18.98 5.81 2.58
C ARG A 70 -20.22 5.12 1.98
N SER A 71 -21.39 5.25 2.60
CA SER A 71 -22.57 4.43 2.27
C SER A 71 -23.62 5.22 1.46
N PRO A 72 -24.01 4.76 0.26
CA PRO A 72 -23.49 3.55 -0.41
C PRO A 72 -22.10 3.78 -1.01
N SER A 73 -21.25 2.75 -0.92
CA SER A 73 -19.94 2.74 -1.58
C SER A 73 -20.13 2.47 -3.06
N THR A 74 -19.21 2.92 -3.91
CA THR A 74 -19.39 2.78 -5.36
C THR A 74 -18.14 2.32 -6.07
N VAL A 75 -18.33 1.61 -7.19
CA VAL A 75 -17.33 1.47 -8.25
C VAL A 75 -17.82 2.25 -9.46
N ARG A 76 -16.94 3.00 -10.11
CA ARG A 76 -17.32 3.90 -11.20
C ARG A 76 -16.26 4.06 -12.28
N ARG A 77 -16.73 4.33 -13.49
CA ARG A 77 -15.93 4.81 -14.62
C ARG A 77 -16.15 6.30 -14.78
N VAL A 78 -15.09 7.06 -14.91
CA VAL A 78 -15.10 8.52 -14.93
C VAL A 78 -14.30 9.02 -16.11
N ARG A 79 -14.88 9.95 -16.87
CA ARG A 79 -14.17 10.64 -17.94
C ARG A 79 -13.15 11.62 -17.34
N LEU A 80 -11.89 11.48 -17.72
CA LEU A 80 -10.78 12.26 -17.15
C LEU A 80 -10.98 13.77 -17.36
N GLU A 81 -11.42 14.20 -18.54
CA GLU A 81 -11.39 15.61 -18.94
C GLU A 81 -12.30 16.50 -18.11
N ASP A 82 -13.45 15.99 -17.66
CA ASP A 82 -14.49 16.77 -16.99
C ASP A 82 -15.04 16.12 -15.72
N GLY A 83 -14.51 14.97 -15.31
CA GLY A 83 -14.93 14.27 -14.09
C GLY A 83 -16.34 13.65 -14.18
N VAL A 84 -16.92 13.55 -15.39
CA VAL A 84 -18.25 12.98 -15.56
C VAL A 84 -18.22 11.47 -15.32
N VAL A 85 -19.07 11.01 -14.41
CA VAL A 85 -19.29 9.58 -14.16
C VAL A 85 -20.07 8.97 -15.33
N ILE A 86 -19.43 8.06 -16.06
CA ILE A 86 -19.98 7.39 -17.25
C ILE A 86 -20.81 6.17 -16.82
N HIS A 87 -20.27 5.39 -15.89
CA HIS A 87 -20.93 4.23 -15.28
C HIS A 87 -20.68 4.23 -13.78
N LYS A 88 -21.68 3.77 -13.02
CA LYS A 88 -21.62 3.66 -11.57
C LYS A 88 -22.37 2.41 -11.12
N ARG A 89 -21.82 1.67 -10.16
CA ARG A 89 -22.55 0.71 -9.34
C ARG A 89 -22.38 1.03 -7.87
N GLU A 90 -23.46 0.87 -7.14
CA GLU A 90 -23.48 0.94 -5.68
C GLU A 90 -23.24 -0.46 -5.13
N LEU A 91 -22.40 -0.56 -4.11
CA LEU A 91 -22.30 -1.75 -3.27
C LEU A 91 -23.46 -1.75 -2.28
N ASP A 92 -23.77 -2.92 -1.72
CA ASP A 92 -24.74 -3.04 -0.63
C ASP A 92 -24.38 -2.09 0.54
N GLU A 93 -25.40 -1.51 1.19
CA GLU A 93 -25.24 -0.43 2.20
C GLU A 93 -24.33 -0.78 3.38
N ASN A 94 -24.19 -2.08 3.69
CA ASN A 94 -23.37 -2.60 4.79
C ASN A 94 -21.89 -2.78 4.40
N LEU A 95 -21.56 -2.59 3.13
CA LEU A 95 -20.21 -2.74 2.61
C LEU A 95 -19.57 -1.37 2.43
N PHE A 96 -18.28 -1.32 2.77
CA PHE A 96 -17.45 -0.14 2.59
C PHE A 96 -16.40 -0.48 1.54
N GLY A 97 -16.47 0.13 0.36
CA GLY A 97 -15.56 -0.09 -0.75
C GLY A 97 -14.17 0.49 -0.47
N GLU A 98 -13.13 -0.24 -0.88
CA GLU A 98 -11.73 0.13 -0.71
C GLU A 98 -10.97 0.05 -2.04
N GLY A 99 -9.72 -0.37 -2.07
CA GLY A 99 -8.83 -0.39 -3.23
C GLY A 99 -9.42 -1.06 -4.47
N LEU A 100 -8.96 -0.61 -5.63
CA LEU A 100 -9.41 -1.04 -6.95
C LEU A 100 -8.19 -1.24 -7.84
N THR A 101 -8.21 -2.26 -8.70
CA THR A 101 -7.26 -2.37 -9.81
C THR A 101 -7.84 -3.11 -11.02
N VAL A 102 -7.18 -3.07 -12.17
CA VAL A 102 -7.59 -3.80 -13.38
C VAL A 102 -6.61 -4.91 -13.71
N PHE A 103 -7.00 -6.17 -13.50
CA PHE A 103 -6.15 -7.32 -13.83
C PHE A 103 -6.72 -8.13 -14.99
N GLY A 104 -6.08 -8.01 -16.16
CA GLY A 104 -6.56 -8.63 -17.40
C GLY A 104 -7.81 -7.92 -17.91
N ASP A 105 -8.90 -8.65 -18.06
CA ASP A 105 -10.22 -8.16 -18.52
C ASP A 105 -11.21 -7.96 -17.37
N ARG A 106 -10.72 -7.75 -16.13
CA ARG A 106 -11.53 -7.64 -14.92
C ARG A 106 -11.13 -6.45 -14.08
N VAL A 107 -12.12 -5.74 -13.54
CA VAL A 107 -11.91 -4.79 -12.45
C VAL A 107 -12.08 -5.56 -11.14
N LEU A 108 -11.17 -5.36 -10.21
CA LEU A 108 -11.21 -5.97 -8.89
C LEU A 108 -11.33 -4.87 -7.85
N THR A 109 -12.23 -5.02 -6.88
CA THR A 109 -12.33 -4.11 -5.74
C THR A 109 -12.33 -4.85 -4.41
N LEU A 110 -11.81 -4.19 -3.38
CA LEU A 110 -11.81 -4.66 -2.00
C LEU A 110 -12.96 -4.04 -1.19
N THR A 111 -13.27 -4.63 -0.04
CA THR A 111 -13.99 -3.98 1.05
C THR A 111 -13.12 -3.80 2.28
N TRP A 112 -13.41 -2.78 3.09
CA TRP A 112 -12.58 -2.48 4.28
C TRP A 112 -12.51 -3.66 5.25
N LYS A 113 -13.67 -4.20 5.62
CA LYS A 113 -13.79 -5.31 6.56
C LYS A 113 -14.58 -6.46 5.95
N GLY A 114 -14.42 -7.65 6.55
CA GLY A 114 -15.15 -8.85 6.18
C GLY A 114 -14.45 -9.73 5.15
N GLY A 115 -13.29 -9.33 4.63
CA GLY A 115 -12.48 -10.17 3.76
C GLY A 115 -13.17 -10.53 2.45
N LYS A 116 -13.91 -9.58 1.86
CA LYS A 116 -14.72 -9.76 0.66
C LYS A 116 -14.26 -8.81 -0.45
N GLY A 117 -14.07 -9.32 -1.65
CA GLY A 117 -13.78 -8.54 -2.85
C GLY A 117 -14.76 -8.86 -3.97
N PHE A 118 -14.79 -8.00 -4.97
CA PHE A 118 -15.70 -8.12 -6.12
C PHE A 118 -14.94 -8.10 -7.44
N VAL A 119 -15.48 -8.85 -8.40
CA VAL A 119 -15.03 -8.88 -9.79
C VAL A 119 -16.09 -8.19 -10.64
N TRP A 120 -15.69 -7.22 -11.43
CA TRP A 120 -16.59 -6.45 -12.30
C TRP A 120 -16.13 -6.49 -13.74
N ASN A 121 -17.11 -6.43 -14.63
CA ASN A 121 -16.85 -6.17 -16.04
C ASN A 121 -16.23 -4.76 -16.21
N PRO A 122 -15.08 -4.60 -16.89
CA PRO A 122 -14.37 -3.32 -16.96
C PRO A 122 -15.09 -2.25 -17.76
N LEU A 123 -16.05 -2.62 -18.63
CA LEU A 123 -16.83 -1.66 -19.41
C LEU A 123 -18.15 -1.34 -18.72
N THR A 124 -18.91 -2.35 -18.32
CA THR A 124 -20.28 -2.14 -17.85
C THR A 124 -20.40 -2.01 -16.33
N LEU A 125 -19.33 -2.38 -15.61
CA LEU A 125 -19.32 -2.59 -14.17
C LEU A 125 -20.40 -3.55 -13.68
N GLU A 126 -20.93 -4.43 -14.54
CA GLU A 126 -21.79 -5.51 -14.07
C GLU A 126 -20.96 -6.48 -13.19
N PRO A 127 -21.53 -6.97 -12.08
CA PRO A 127 -20.84 -7.92 -11.21
C PRO A 127 -20.66 -9.25 -11.93
N GLU A 128 -19.42 -9.72 -11.97
CA GLU A 128 -19.04 -11.01 -12.58
C GLU A 128 -18.70 -12.06 -11.53
N GLY A 129 -18.44 -11.65 -10.28
CA GLY A 129 -18.19 -12.56 -9.18
C GLY A 129 -17.73 -11.87 -7.91
N GLU A 130 -17.43 -12.70 -6.91
CA GLU A 130 -16.90 -12.28 -5.62
C GLU A 130 -15.72 -13.17 -5.25
N PHE A 131 -14.82 -12.65 -4.44
CA PHE A 131 -13.71 -13.41 -3.88
C PHE A 131 -13.50 -13.10 -2.40
N ALA A 132 -12.75 -13.95 -1.72
CA ALA A 132 -12.45 -13.78 -0.31
C ALA A 132 -10.94 -13.58 -0.10
N TYR A 133 -10.60 -12.83 0.94
CA TYR A 133 -9.22 -12.65 1.41
C TYR A 133 -9.21 -12.52 2.94
N ALA A 134 -8.08 -12.82 3.57
CA ALA A 134 -7.95 -12.67 5.01
C ALA A 134 -7.74 -11.20 5.41
N GLY A 135 -8.25 -10.79 6.57
CA GLY A 135 -7.96 -9.47 7.16
C GLY A 135 -8.77 -8.30 6.58
N GLU A 136 -8.24 -7.09 6.76
CA GLU A 136 -8.75 -5.88 6.10
C GLU A 136 -8.17 -5.75 4.69
N GLY A 137 -8.80 -4.93 3.85
CA GLY A 137 -8.27 -4.53 2.54
C GLY A 137 -8.36 -3.02 2.40
N TRP A 138 -7.26 -2.37 2.02
CA TRP A 138 -7.16 -0.91 1.91
C TRP A 138 -6.83 -0.52 0.46
N GLY A 139 -5.60 -0.71 0.00
CA GLY A 139 -5.21 -0.48 -1.40
C GLY A 139 -5.06 -1.78 -2.17
N LEU A 140 -5.24 -1.71 -3.49
CA LEU A 140 -5.05 -2.82 -4.41
C LEU A 140 -4.40 -2.30 -5.69
N THR A 141 -3.31 -2.92 -6.12
CA THR A 141 -2.72 -2.73 -7.45
C THR A 141 -2.19 -4.09 -7.94
N HIS A 142 -1.42 -4.14 -9.03
CA HIS A 142 -0.82 -5.39 -9.48
C HIS A 142 0.53 -5.20 -10.17
N ASP A 143 1.39 -6.22 -10.06
CA ASP A 143 2.50 -6.40 -10.98
C ASP A 143 2.03 -7.23 -12.20
N ALA A 144 2.96 -7.66 -13.06
CA ALA A 144 2.61 -8.45 -14.25
C ALA A 144 1.99 -9.83 -13.95
N THR A 145 2.12 -10.34 -12.72
CA THR A 145 1.81 -11.72 -12.36
C THR A 145 0.94 -11.87 -11.11
N ARG A 146 0.89 -10.86 -10.23
CA ARG A 146 0.23 -10.95 -8.92
C ARG A 146 -0.51 -9.66 -8.58
N LEU A 147 -1.57 -9.79 -7.79
CA LEU A 147 -2.19 -8.66 -7.12
C LEU A 147 -1.37 -8.28 -5.88
N ILE A 148 -1.37 -7.00 -5.55
CA ILE A 148 -0.65 -6.43 -4.41
C ILE A 148 -1.66 -5.66 -3.56
N LEU A 149 -1.83 -6.10 -2.31
CA LEU A 149 -2.80 -5.57 -1.37
C LEU A 149 -2.10 -4.92 -0.18
N SER A 150 -2.59 -3.76 0.24
CA SER A 150 -2.28 -3.14 1.54
C SER A 150 -3.48 -3.24 2.48
N ASP A 151 -3.23 -3.21 3.79
CA ASP A 151 -4.25 -3.32 4.83
C ASP A 151 -3.98 -2.36 6.01
N GLY A 152 -3.25 -1.26 5.76
CA GLY A 152 -2.83 -0.30 6.78
C GLY A 152 -1.70 -0.80 7.70
N THR A 153 -1.28 -2.07 7.61
CA THR A 153 -0.12 -2.58 8.33
C THR A 153 1.19 -2.17 7.64
N ALA A 154 2.31 -2.73 8.10
CA ALA A 154 3.64 -2.51 7.50
C ALA A 154 4.03 -3.67 6.58
N ALA A 155 3.08 -4.13 5.76
CA ALA A 155 3.29 -5.20 4.79
C ALA A 155 2.49 -4.94 3.51
N LEU A 156 3.07 -5.32 2.38
CA LEU A 156 2.34 -5.55 1.13
C LEU A 156 2.11 -7.06 1.00
N ARG A 157 0.87 -7.45 0.75
CA ARG A 157 0.46 -8.86 0.59
C ARG A 157 0.30 -9.16 -0.89
N PHE A 158 0.73 -10.35 -1.31
CA PHE A 158 0.68 -10.77 -2.70
C PHE A 158 -0.39 -11.84 -2.86
N LEU A 159 -1.35 -11.62 -3.75
CA LEU A 159 -2.42 -12.57 -4.03
C LEU A 159 -2.28 -13.14 -5.44
N ASP A 160 -2.57 -14.43 -5.60
CA ASP A 160 -2.75 -15.04 -6.91
C ASP A 160 -4.00 -14.43 -7.58
N PRO A 161 -3.92 -13.94 -8.83
CA PRO A 161 -5.03 -13.24 -9.48
C PRO A 161 -6.17 -14.18 -9.94
N GLN A 162 -5.97 -15.51 -9.90
CA GLN A 162 -6.98 -16.50 -10.25
C GLN A 162 -7.67 -17.07 -9.01
N THR A 163 -6.91 -17.42 -7.97
CA THR A 163 -7.45 -18.03 -6.74
C THR A 163 -7.71 -17.01 -5.63
N PHE A 164 -7.12 -15.83 -5.70
CA PHE A 164 -7.11 -14.78 -4.67
C PHE A 164 -6.45 -15.21 -3.35
N GLU A 165 -5.78 -16.36 -3.34
CA GLU A 165 -5.03 -16.84 -2.19
C GLU A 165 -3.74 -16.04 -2.01
N GLU A 166 -3.36 -15.81 -0.75
CA GLU A 166 -2.11 -15.15 -0.44
C GLU A 166 -0.93 -16.08 -0.74
N THR A 167 -0.02 -15.59 -1.59
CA THR A 167 1.19 -16.31 -2.04
C THR A 167 2.45 -15.82 -1.31
N GLY A 168 2.36 -14.71 -0.59
CA GLY A 168 3.44 -14.16 0.21
C GLY A 168 3.19 -12.71 0.60
N GLN A 169 4.20 -12.10 1.22
CA GLN A 169 4.18 -10.70 1.63
C GLN A 169 5.58 -10.11 1.67
N ALA A 170 5.69 -8.78 1.55
CA ALA A 170 6.91 -8.02 1.75
C ALA A 170 6.73 -7.02 2.90
N PRO A 171 7.60 -7.02 3.93
CA PRO A 171 7.52 -6.04 5.00
C PRO A 171 7.95 -4.66 4.51
N VAL A 172 7.10 -3.67 4.66
CA VAL A 172 7.39 -2.30 4.19
C VAL A 172 8.28 -1.60 5.21
N THR A 173 9.47 -1.16 4.78
CA THR A 173 10.42 -0.47 5.65
C THR A 173 10.99 0.79 5.03
N VAL A 174 11.14 1.84 5.84
CA VAL A 174 11.88 3.06 5.50
C VAL A 174 13.09 3.15 6.43
N GLN A 175 14.29 3.18 5.85
CA GLN A 175 15.56 3.17 6.61
C GLN A 175 15.61 2.03 7.66
N GLY A 176 15.12 0.85 7.31
CA GLY A 176 15.10 -0.34 8.17
C GLY A 176 14.04 -0.32 9.28
N ARG A 177 13.16 0.69 9.32
CA ARG A 177 12.04 0.76 10.27
C ARG A 177 10.72 0.43 9.58
N PRO A 178 9.83 -0.36 10.20
CA PRO A 178 8.50 -0.64 9.63
C PRO A 178 7.71 0.65 9.38
N LEU A 179 7.15 0.79 8.18
CA LEU A 179 6.26 1.89 7.82
C LEU A 179 4.82 1.37 7.77
N ARG A 180 3.95 1.91 8.61
CA ARG A 180 2.52 1.55 8.69
C ARG A 180 1.66 2.54 7.92
N GLN A 181 0.34 2.33 7.93
CA GLN A 181 -0.66 3.19 7.28
C GLN A 181 -0.51 3.24 5.76
N ILE A 182 0.01 2.16 5.18
CA ILE A 182 0.04 1.96 3.72
C ILE A 182 -1.40 1.82 3.25
N ASN A 183 -1.85 2.77 2.43
CA ASN A 183 -3.23 2.89 2.00
C ASN A 183 -3.32 2.57 0.51
N GLU A 184 -3.94 3.43 -0.29
CA GLU A 184 -4.08 3.24 -1.73
C GLU A 184 -2.72 3.04 -2.43
N LEU A 185 -2.73 2.17 -3.45
CA LEU A 185 -1.54 1.65 -4.12
C LEU A 185 -1.65 1.87 -5.62
N GLU A 186 -0.52 2.09 -6.28
CA GLU A 186 -0.42 2.04 -7.73
C GLU A 186 0.90 1.45 -8.22
N TRP A 187 0.87 0.69 -9.31
CA TRP A 187 2.05 0.12 -9.93
C TRP A 187 2.65 1.09 -10.95
N VAL A 188 3.84 1.61 -10.64
CA VAL A 188 4.51 2.63 -11.45
C VAL A 188 5.91 2.16 -11.80
N GLU A 189 6.09 1.75 -13.06
CA GLU A 189 7.39 1.45 -13.66
C GLU A 189 8.29 0.47 -12.87
N GLY A 190 7.69 -0.55 -12.23
CA GLY A 190 8.44 -1.55 -11.46
C GLY A 190 8.42 -1.33 -9.96
N GLU A 191 7.81 -0.25 -9.47
CA GLU A 191 7.65 0.06 -8.06
C GLU A 191 6.18 0.12 -7.67
N VAL A 192 5.90 -0.13 -6.39
CA VAL A 192 4.59 0.15 -5.81
C VAL A 192 4.64 1.54 -5.21
N PHE A 193 3.84 2.45 -5.75
CA PHE A 193 3.56 3.73 -5.14
C PHE A 193 2.45 3.53 -4.12
N ALA A 194 2.58 4.10 -2.94
CA ALA A 194 1.58 3.95 -1.91
C ALA A 194 1.33 5.27 -1.17
N ASN A 195 0.05 5.64 -1.03
CA ASN A 195 -0.31 6.69 -0.08
C ASN A 195 0.00 6.22 1.35
N VAL A 196 0.48 7.13 2.19
CA VAL A 196 0.58 6.92 3.64
C VAL A 196 -0.53 7.71 4.32
N TRP A 197 -1.51 7.02 4.89
CA TRP A 197 -2.74 7.63 5.41
C TRP A 197 -2.46 8.71 6.45
N HIS A 198 -3.22 9.81 6.41
CA HIS A 198 -3.03 11.04 7.20
C HIS A 198 -1.72 11.82 6.94
N THR A 199 -1.04 11.55 5.82
CA THR A 199 0.11 12.36 5.38
C THR A 199 -0.13 12.90 3.97
N ASP A 200 0.65 13.90 3.58
CA ASP A 200 0.73 14.34 2.19
C ASP A 200 1.89 13.63 1.44
N PHE A 201 2.23 12.39 1.84
CA PHE A 201 3.31 11.60 1.26
C PHE A 201 2.81 10.41 0.46
N ILE A 202 3.49 10.15 -0.65
CA ILE A 202 3.47 8.86 -1.35
C ILE A 202 4.85 8.23 -1.20
N VAL A 203 4.92 6.95 -0.86
CA VAL A 203 6.20 6.22 -0.83
C VAL A 203 6.33 5.35 -2.07
N ARG A 204 7.56 5.25 -2.59
CA ARG A 204 7.95 4.34 -3.66
C ARG A 204 8.57 3.12 -3.01
N ILE A 205 8.00 1.94 -3.25
CA ILE A 205 8.38 0.70 -2.58
C ILE A 205 8.88 -0.28 -3.62
N ASP A 206 10.07 -0.84 -3.40
CA ASP A 206 10.54 -2.01 -4.14
C ASP A 206 9.70 -3.23 -3.72
N PRO A 207 8.87 -3.80 -4.61
CA PRO A 207 7.97 -4.91 -4.27
C PRO A 207 8.73 -6.21 -3.96
N ALA A 208 9.98 -6.37 -4.42
CA ALA A 208 10.77 -7.56 -4.14
C ALA A 208 11.29 -7.60 -2.71
N THR A 209 11.57 -6.43 -2.12
CA THR A 209 12.20 -6.30 -0.80
C THR A 209 11.32 -5.64 0.26
N GLY A 210 10.30 -4.88 -0.15
CA GLY A 210 9.51 -4.01 0.71
C GLY A 210 10.24 -2.74 1.16
N VAL A 211 11.44 -2.48 0.64
CA VAL A 211 12.22 -1.29 1.01
C VAL A 211 11.67 -0.07 0.28
N VAL A 212 11.42 1.01 1.03
CA VAL A 212 11.09 2.32 0.47
C VAL A 212 12.33 2.88 -0.23
N THR A 213 12.23 3.06 -1.56
CA THR A 213 13.27 3.58 -2.45
C THR A 213 13.17 5.09 -2.66
N GLY A 214 12.05 5.70 -2.30
CA GLY A 214 11.84 7.14 -2.40
C GLY A 214 10.57 7.61 -1.70
N VAL A 215 10.50 8.89 -1.37
CA VAL A 215 9.31 9.55 -0.84
C VAL A 215 8.93 10.68 -1.79
N ILE A 216 7.66 10.80 -2.15
CA ILE A 216 7.11 11.91 -2.93
C ILE A 216 6.37 12.81 -1.94
N ASP A 217 6.85 14.03 -1.80
CA ASP A 217 6.28 15.04 -0.91
C ASP A 217 5.29 15.92 -1.67
N LEU A 218 4.00 15.68 -1.43
CA LEU A 218 2.87 16.42 -2.01
C LEU A 218 2.32 17.49 -1.05
N THR A 219 3.09 17.88 -0.03
CA THR A 219 2.70 18.97 0.88
C THR A 219 2.37 20.22 0.07
N GLY A 220 1.18 20.76 0.29
CA GLY A 220 0.69 21.96 -0.41
C GLY A 220 0.07 21.71 -1.79
N LEU A 221 -0.07 20.46 -2.24
CA LEU A 221 -0.74 20.12 -3.51
C LEU A 221 -2.20 20.64 -3.56
N MET A 222 -2.93 20.49 -2.45
CA MET A 222 -4.27 21.07 -2.26
C MET A 222 -4.19 22.24 -1.26
N PRO A 223 -3.92 23.47 -1.74
CA PRO A 223 -3.69 24.63 -0.87
C PRO A 223 -4.98 25.18 -0.25
N ASP A 224 -6.12 25.08 -0.95
CA ASP A 224 -7.43 25.47 -0.41
C ASP A 224 -8.18 24.23 0.08
N ARG A 225 -8.23 24.08 1.41
CA ARG A 225 -9.01 23.04 2.09
C ARG A 225 -10.24 23.60 2.80
N SER A 226 -10.62 24.86 2.59
CA SER A 226 -11.63 25.56 3.40
C SER A 226 -13.04 24.94 3.34
N GLY A 227 -13.35 24.20 2.28
CA GLY A 227 -14.60 23.44 2.12
C GLY A 227 -14.50 21.94 2.38
N LEU A 228 -13.32 21.44 2.80
CA LEU A 228 -13.07 20.01 3.00
C LEU A 228 -13.22 19.62 4.47
N ASP A 229 -13.64 18.37 4.70
CA ASP A 229 -13.56 17.73 6.01
C ASP A 229 -12.09 17.64 6.44
N GLN A 230 -11.70 18.43 7.43
CA GLN A 230 -10.30 18.52 7.87
C GLN A 230 -9.76 17.22 8.46
N THR A 231 -10.64 16.27 8.77
CA THR A 231 -10.30 14.99 9.41
C THR A 231 -10.04 13.92 8.36
N ASP A 232 -10.97 13.77 7.42
CA ASP A 232 -11.01 12.61 6.53
C ASP A 232 -10.80 12.94 5.05
N ALA A 233 -10.84 14.22 4.64
CA ALA A 233 -10.60 14.64 3.25
C ALA A 233 -9.10 14.73 2.93
N VAL A 234 -8.41 13.60 3.10
CA VAL A 234 -6.95 13.46 2.97
C VAL A 234 -6.54 13.01 1.56
N LEU A 235 -5.26 13.20 1.22
CA LEU A 235 -4.62 12.62 0.04
C LEU A 235 -4.85 11.10 0.02
N ASN A 236 -5.43 10.58 -1.06
CA ASN A 236 -5.66 9.16 -1.31
C ASN A 236 -6.14 8.95 -2.76
N GLY A 237 -5.52 8.04 -3.50
CA GLY A 237 -5.80 7.78 -4.91
C GLY A 237 -4.64 8.17 -5.80
N ILE A 238 -4.04 7.19 -6.46
CA ILE A 238 -2.89 7.31 -7.35
C ILE A 238 -3.24 6.51 -8.62
N ALA A 239 -3.04 7.09 -9.79
CA ALA A 239 -3.24 6.37 -11.05
C ALA A 239 -2.12 6.68 -12.05
N TRP A 240 -1.75 5.67 -12.82
CA TRP A 240 -0.65 5.73 -13.77
C TRP A 240 -1.14 5.42 -15.18
N ASP A 241 -0.88 6.35 -16.10
CA ASP A 241 -1.02 6.10 -17.54
C ASP A 241 0.34 5.66 -18.10
N PRO A 242 0.52 4.36 -18.44
CA PRO A 242 1.79 3.87 -18.98
C PRO A 242 2.09 4.40 -20.39
N ASP A 243 1.08 4.63 -21.21
CA ASP A 243 1.24 5.07 -22.61
C ASP A 243 1.67 6.54 -22.67
N GLY A 244 1.00 7.39 -21.90
CA GLY A 244 1.30 8.81 -21.80
C GLY A 244 2.38 9.15 -20.76
N ARG A 245 2.76 8.19 -19.92
CA ARG A 245 3.64 8.36 -18.76
C ARG A 245 3.15 9.47 -17.82
N ARG A 246 1.86 9.46 -17.50
CA ARG A 246 1.20 10.49 -16.68
C ARG A 246 0.85 9.90 -15.32
N LEU A 247 1.21 10.64 -14.26
CA LEU A 247 0.87 10.29 -12.88
C LEU A 247 -0.26 11.19 -12.41
N PHE A 248 -1.35 10.58 -11.97
CA PHE A 248 -2.52 11.26 -11.43
C PHE A 248 -2.62 11.01 -9.93
N VAL A 249 -3.00 12.04 -9.18
CA VAL A 249 -3.23 11.97 -7.75
C VAL A 249 -4.46 12.79 -7.37
N THR A 250 -5.21 12.31 -6.37
CA THR A 250 -6.38 13.01 -5.83
C THR A 250 -6.48 12.77 -4.32
N GLY A 251 -7.63 13.08 -3.73
CA GLY A 251 -7.92 12.77 -2.34
C GLY A 251 -9.39 12.56 -2.09
N LYS A 252 -9.67 12.11 -0.87
CA LYS A 252 -11.02 11.88 -0.37
C LYS A 252 -11.76 13.21 -0.36
N ASN A 253 -12.88 13.27 -1.06
CA ASN A 253 -13.74 14.45 -1.26
C ASN A 253 -13.03 15.66 -1.90
N TRP A 254 -11.87 15.46 -2.53
CA TRP A 254 -11.18 16.57 -3.21
C TRP A 254 -11.96 16.98 -4.45
N PRO A 255 -12.11 18.28 -4.74
CA PRO A 255 -12.78 18.75 -5.96
C PRO A 255 -11.88 18.67 -7.20
N THR A 256 -10.64 18.20 -7.04
CA THR A 256 -9.61 18.25 -8.08
C THR A 256 -8.76 17.01 -8.06
N LEU A 257 -8.55 16.45 -9.25
CA LEU A 257 -7.53 15.45 -9.54
C LEU A 257 -6.39 16.15 -10.28
N PHE A 258 -5.15 15.83 -9.90
CA PHE A 258 -3.95 16.47 -10.44
C PHE A 258 -3.15 15.47 -11.25
N GLU A 259 -2.78 15.84 -12.48
CA GLU A 259 -1.65 15.25 -13.16
C GLU A 259 -0.38 15.95 -12.69
N ILE A 260 0.56 15.17 -12.18
CA ILE A 260 1.81 15.66 -11.62
C ILE A 260 3.03 15.07 -12.33
N ARG A 261 4.14 15.81 -12.27
CA ARG A 261 5.47 15.31 -12.64
C ARG A 261 6.38 15.39 -11.41
N LEU A 262 7.15 14.35 -11.16
CA LEU A 262 8.13 14.35 -10.07
C LEU A 262 9.35 15.21 -10.43
N THR A 263 9.82 16.02 -9.48
CA THR A 263 10.98 16.91 -9.68
C THR A 263 12.16 16.51 -8.81
N GLY A 264 13.07 15.70 -9.38
CA GLY A 264 14.33 15.27 -8.76
C GLY A 264 14.21 14.70 -7.34
N PRO A 265 15.27 14.18 -6.74
CA PRO A 265 15.37 14.16 -5.28
C PRO A 265 15.91 15.51 -4.79
N ARG A 266 15.26 16.10 -3.78
CA ARG A 266 15.67 17.31 -3.05
C ARG A 266 16.57 16.96 -1.86
#